data_AF-A0A0K8PFI0-F1
#
_entry.id   AF-A0A0K8PFI0-F1
#
_cell.length_a   1.000
_cell.length_b   1.000
_cell.length_c   1.000
_cell.angle_alpha   90.00
_cell.angle_beta   90.00
_cell.angle_gamma   90.00
#
_symmetry.space_group_name_H-M   'P 1'
#
loop_
_entity.id
_entity.type
_entity.pdbx_description
1 polymer ?
#
loop_
_entity_poly.entity_id
_entity_poly.type
_entity_poly.pdbx_seq_one_letter_code
_entity_poly.pdbx_strand_id
1 'polypeptide(L)'
;MSGSIPDLPALAAVCRAEGATLYVDDAHGFGVIGERGPGETCPYGMRGNCVVRHTGGSYDGIVLVGGGIYVTLAGYPLVPRDRVGFRIQLTVLTSDDDIDRLNGTLTRLSERFPLRLKG
;
A
#
# COMPACT_ATOMS: atom_id res chain seq x y z
N MET A 1 -8.76 -5.29 8.51
CA MET A 1 -7.30 -5.50 8.42
C MET A 1 -6.72 -5.12 9.77
N SER A 2 -5.82 -5.91 10.35
CA SER A 2 -5.34 -5.73 11.75
C SER A 2 -4.49 -4.48 11.98
N GLY A 3 -3.97 -3.85 10.92
CA GLY A 3 -3.05 -2.71 11.03
C GLY A 3 -1.68 -3.08 11.62
N SER A 4 -1.38 -4.37 11.77
CA SER A 4 -0.13 -4.88 12.32
C SER A 4 1.00 -4.76 11.32
N ILE A 5 2.14 -4.22 11.77
CA ILE A 5 3.38 -4.16 10.99
C ILE A 5 3.98 -5.58 10.91
N PRO A 6 4.24 -6.12 9.71
CA PRO A 6 4.89 -7.43 9.55
C PRO A 6 6.38 -7.36 9.91
N ASP A 7 7.00 -8.51 10.20
CA ASP A 7 8.45 -8.65 10.41
C ASP A 7 9.21 -8.53 9.07
N LEU A 8 9.28 -7.29 8.58
CA LEU A 8 9.98 -6.91 7.36
C LEU A 8 11.48 -7.23 7.39
N PRO A 9 12.21 -7.04 8.51
CA PRO A 9 13.60 -7.47 8.61
C PRO A 9 13.80 -8.96 8.32
N ALA A 10 12.96 -9.83 8.87
CA ALA A 10 13.03 -11.26 8.60
C ALA A 10 12.75 -11.60 7.13
N LEU A 11 11.72 -10.99 6.54
CA LEU A 11 11.37 -11.18 5.12
C LEU A 11 12.51 -10.71 4.20
N ALA A 12 13.09 -9.54 4.45
CA ALA A 12 14.20 -9.00 3.68
C ALA A 12 15.45 -9.88 3.79
N ALA A 13 15.73 -10.45 4.96
CA ALA A 13 16.85 -11.38 5.15
C ALA A 13 16.71 -12.63 4.29
N VAL A 14 15.51 -13.23 4.24
CA VAL A 14 15.23 -14.41 3.39
C VAL A 14 15.38 -14.06 1.91
N CYS A 15 14.76 -12.97 1.44
CA CYS A 15 14.87 -12.57 0.03
C CYS A 15 16.32 -12.33 -0.38
N ARG A 16 17.14 -11.71 0.48
CA ARG A 16 18.58 -11.51 0.20
C ARG A 16 19.35 -12.82 0.13
N ALA A 17 19.08 -13.77 1.02
CA ALA A 17 19.73 -15.08 1.01
C ALA A 17 19.45 -15.85 -0.29
N GLU A 18 18.24 -15.69 -0.84
CA GLU A 18 17.79 -16.37 -2.05
C GLU A 18 18.03 -15.56 -3.34
N GLY A 19 18.66 -14.38 -3.25
CA GLY A 19 18.87 -13.49 -4.41
C GLY A 19 17.56 -12.94 -5.02
N ALA A 20 16.47 -12.90 -4.25
CA ALA A 20 15.17 -12.42 -4.66
C ALA A 20 14.95 -10.94 -4.32
N THR A 21 14.22 -10.22 -5.18
CA THR A 21 13.79 -8.84 -4.92
C THR A 21 12.53 -8.83 -4.07
N LEU A 22 12.55 -8.10 -2.95
CA LEU A 22 11.38 -7.90 -2.10
C LEU A 22 10.62 -6.64 -2.52
N TYR A 23 9.36 -6.80 -2.94
CA TYR A 23 8.45 -5.68 -3.20
C TYR A 23 7.59 -5.39 -1.97
N VAL A 24 7.56 -4.13 -1.54
CA VAL A 24 6.78 -3.69 -0.38
C VAL A 24 5.84 -2.56 -0.81
N ASP A 25 4.54 -2.82 -0.77
CA ASP A 25 3.49 -1.80 -0.90
C ASP A 25 3.20 -1.21 0.47
N ASP A 26 3.63 0.04 0.68
CA ASP A 26 3.40 0.77 1.93
C ASP A 26 2.56 2.03 1.70
N ALA A 27 1.43 1.87 1.01
CA ALA A 27 0.49 2.96 0.76
C ALA A 27 -0.01 3.64 2.05
N HIS A 28 -0.09 2.92 3.17
CA HIS A 28 -0.60 3.45 4.44
C HIS A 28 0.50 4.02 5.36
N GLY A 29 1.75 3.56 5.23
CA GLY A 29 2.86 4.06 6.02
C GLY A 29 3.56 5.27 5.41
N PHE A 30 3.46 5.46 4.09
CA PHE A 30 4.09 6.60 3.41
C PHE A 30 3.62 7.95 4.00
N GLY A 31 4.57 8.76 4.47
CA GLY A 31 4.29 10.07 5.07
C GLY A 31 3.72 10.02 6.50
N VAL A 32 3.43 8.83 7.03
CA VAL A 32 2.83 8.64 8.35
C VAL A 32 3.82 7.96 9.30
N ILE A 33 4.37 6.82 8.91
CA ILE A 33 5.30 6.05 9.72
C ILE A 33 6.72 6.19 9.18
N GLY A 34 7.71 6.10 10.05
CA GLY A 34 9.11 6.15 9.64
C GLY A 34 10.07 5.83 10.77
N GLU A 35 11.31 6.29 10.63
CA GLU A 35 12.44 5.98 11.50
C GLU A 35 12.14 6.10 13.00
N ARG A 36 12.56 5.07 13.74
CA ARG A 36 12.51 5.03 15.20
C ARG A 36 13.82 5.52 15.79
N GLY A 37 13.74 6.26 16.88
CA GLY A 37 14.94 6.77 17.54
C GLY A 37 14.66 7.42 18.89
N PRO A 38 15.71 7.71 19.67
CA PRO A 38 15.59 8.24 21.02
C PRO A 38 14.93 9.62 21.10
N GLY A 39 14.83 10.34 19.97
CA GLY A 39 14.16 11.64 19.87
C GLY A 39 12.77 11.58 19.24
N GLU A 40 12.17 10.39 19.05
CA GLU A 40 10.84 10.31 18.46
C GLU A 40 9.77 10.89 19.38
N THR A 41 8.81 11.61 18.80
CA THR A 41 7.74 12.30 19.54
C THR A 41 6.39 11.62 19.40
N CYS A 42 6.27 10.58 18.56
CA CYS A 42 5.04 9.86 18.35
C CYS A 42 5.27 8.36 18.07
N PRO A 43 4.25 7.50 18.28
CA PRO A 43 4.36 6.06 18.06
C PRO A 43 4.67 5.66 16.61
N TYR A 44 4.44 6.56 15.65
CA TYR A 44 4.67 6.32 14.23
C TYR A 44 6.12 6.59 13.78
N GLY A 45 6.95 7.13 14.67
CA GLY A 45 8.34 7.46 14.38
C GLY A 45 8.49 8.84 13.72
N MET A 46 9.56 9.02 12.97
CA MET A 46 9.96 10.30 12.39
C MET A 46 10.15 10.19 10.88
N ARG A 47 10.19 11.34 10.18
CA ARG A 47 10.48 11.48 8.74
C ARG A 47 9.46 10.87 7.76
N GLY A 48 8.51 10.06 8.22
CA GLY A 48 7.46 9.50 7.36
C GLY A 48 7.99 8.63 6.22
N ASN A 49 9.18 8.05 6.39
CA ASN A 49 9.88 7.28 5.37
C ASN A 49 9.59 5.77 5.46
N CYS A 50 8.32 5.43 5.63
CA CYS A 50 7.74 4.10 5.46
C CYS A 50 8.13 3.03 6.51
N VAL A 51 7.41 1.92 6.43
CA VAL A 51 7.48 0.75 7.31
C VAL A 51 8.88 0.13 7.34
N VAL A 52 9.61 0.15 6.22
CA VAL A 52 10.97 -0.41 6.13
C VAL A 52 11.89 0.28 7.14
N ARG A 53 11.80 1.60 7.24
CA ARG A 53 12.60 2.39 8.18
C ARG A 53 12.03 2.37 9.59
N HIS A 54 10.71 2.26 9.70
CA HIS A 54 10.05 2.05 10.99
C HIS A 54 10.48 0.74 11.66
N THR A 55 10.78 -0.31 10.88
CA THR A 55 11.32 -1.58 11.40
C THR A 55 12.86 -1.61 11.46
N GLY A 56 13.54 -0.48 11.26
CA GLY A 56 15.01 -0.38 11.29
C GLY A 56 15.73 -1.00 10.08
N GLY A 57 15.01 -1.34 9.02
CA GLY A 57 15.56 -1.95 7.80
C GLY A 57 16.29 -0.97 6.88
N SER A 58 17.15 -1.52 6.02
CA SER A 58 17.73 -0.82 4.86
C SER A 58 16.91 -1.09 3.60
N TYR A 59 16.95 -0.17 2.64
CA TYR A 59 16.33 -0.31 1.32
C TYR A 59 17.10 -1.23 0.36
N ASP A 60 18.26 -1.74 0.77
CA ASP A 60 19.06 -2.63 -0.08
C ASP A 60 18.29 -3.91 -0.43
N GLY A 61 18.06 -4.12 -1.73
CA GLY A 61 17.28 -5.25 -2.25
C GLY A 61 15.77 -5.14 -2.02
N ILE A 62 15.26 -3.97 -1.62
CA ILE A 62 13.84 -3.69 -1.44
C ILE A 62 13.38 -2.66 -2.46
N VAL A 63 12.33 -2.99 -3.20
CA VAL A 63 11.60 -2.02 -4.03
C VAL A 63 10.37 -1.58 -3.26
N LEU A 64 10.41 -0.33 -2.78
CA LEU A 64 9.22 0.34 -2.25
C LEU A 64 8.31 0.73 -3.41
N VAL A 65 7.05 0.33 -3.32
CA VAL A 65 6.00 0.78 -4.22
C VAL A 65 5.07 1.68 -3.40
N GLY A 66 5.09 2.98 -3.70
CA GLY A 66 4.26 3.98 -3.04
C GLY A 66 4.31 5.31 -3.80
N GLY A 67 3.15 5.92 -4.03
CA GLY A 67 3.05 7.19 -4.77
C GLY A 67 2.15 7.18 -6.01
N GLY A 68 1.13 6.33 -6.05
CA GLY A 68 0.13 6.34 -7.13
C GLY A 68 -1.16 5.65 -6.73
N ILE A 69 -2.19 5.81 -7.55
CA ILE A 69 -3.48 5.14 -7.33
C ILE A 69 -3.35 3.67 -7.73
N TYR A 70 -3.25 2.79 -6.73
CA TYR A 70 -3.22 1.36 -6.95
C TYR A 70 -4.63 0.78 -6.80
N VAL A 71 -5.16 0.25 -7.91
CA VAL A 71 -6.47 -0.40 -7.94
C VAL A 71 -6.25 -1.91 -8.06
N THR A 72 -6.66 -2.66 -7.05
CA THR A 72 -6.66 -4.13 -7.05
C THR A 72 -8.08 -4.68 -7.03
N LEU A 73 -8.27 -5.90 -7.52
CA LEU A 73 -9.53 -6.62 -7.36
C LEU A 73 -9.59 -7.23 -5.97
N ALA A 74 -10.56 -6.82 -5.16
CA ALA A 74 -10.97 -7.57 -3.99
C ALA A 74 -11.89 -8.71 -4.48
N GLY A 75 -11.30 -9.85 -4.81
CA GLY A 75 -12.00 -11.03 -5.37
C GLY A 75 -12.24 -12.14 -4.35
N TYR A 76 -13.07 -13.12 -4.73
CA TYR A 76 -13.19 -14.38 -3.99
C TYR A 76 -11.85 -15.14 -3.98
N PRO A 77 -11.42 -15.78 -2.87
CA PRO A 77 -12.15 -15.99 -1.62
C PRO A 77 -12.03 -14.89 -0.57
N LEU A 78 -11.29 -13.80 -0.85
CA LEU A 78 -11.08 -12.70 0.11
C LEU A 78 -12.38 -11.99 0.50
N VAL A 79 -13.34 -11.93 -0.43
CA VAL A 79 -14.71 -11.47 -0.20
C VAL A 79 -15.73 -12.40 -0.85
N PRO A 80 -16.97 -12.49 -0.33
CA PRO A 80 -18.07 -13.21 -0.99
C PRO A 80 -18.25 -12.79 -2.45
N ARG A 81 -18.71 -13.71 -3.31
CA ARG A 81 -18.83 -13.48 -4.78
C ARG A 81 -19.78 -12.32 -5.13
N ASP A 82 -20.76 -12.05 -4.29
CA ASP A 82 -21.71 -10.92 -4.39
C ASP A 82 -21.12 -9.59 -3.91
N ARG A 83 -19.91 -9.60 -3.34
CA ARG A 83 -19.20 -8.44 -2.78
C ARG A 83 -17.85 -8.18 -3.45
N VAL A 84 -17.59 -8.80 -4.59
CA VAL A 84 -16.38 -8.53 -5.39
C VAL A 84 -16.38 -7.08 -5.83
N GLY A 85 -15.25 -6.40 -5.67
CA GLY A 85 -15.13 -4.99 -6.01
C GLY A 85 -13.69 -4.55 -6.19
N PHE A 86 -13.52 -3.24 -6.37
CA PHE A 86 -12.20 -2.62 -6.46
C PHE A 86 -11.73 -2.20 -5.06
N ARG A 87 -10.50 -2.54 -4.72
CA ARG A 87 -9.77 -1.97 -3.60
C ARG A 87 -8.86 -0.89 -4.17
N ILE A 88 -9.10 0.34 -3.76
CA ILE A 88 -8.33 1.51 -4.20
C ILE A 88 -7.51 1.98 -3.01
N GLN A 89 -6.20 2.04 -3.19
CA GLN A 89 -5.27 2.54 -2.18
C GLN A 89 -4.82 3.94 -2.61
N LEU A 90 -5.14 4.93 -1.77
CA LEU A 90 -4.76 6.33 -1.94
C LEU A 90 -3.74 6.68 -0.85
N THR A 91 -2.85 7.62 -1.15
CA THR A 91 -1.88 8.17 -0.19
C THR A 91 -2.00 9.69 -0.11
N VAL A 92 -1.41 10.32 0.91
CA VAL A 92 -1.37 11.78 1.05
C VAL A 92 -0.64 12.51 -0.09
N LEU A 93 0.13 11.78 -0.91
CA LEU A 93 0.76 12.33 -2.12
C LEU A 93 -0.12 12.22 -3.37
N THR A 94 -1.29 11.60 -3.28
CA THR A 94 -2.20 11.50 -4.43
C THR A 94 -2.74 12.89 -4.72
N SER A 95 -2.44 13.44 -5.90
CA SER A 95 -2.88 14.78 -6.29
C SER A 95 -4.35 14.79 -6.70
N ASP A 96 -4.97 15.97 -6.74
CA ASP A 96 -6.34 16.12 -7.26
C ASP A 96 -6.43 15.63 -8.73
N ASP A 97 -5.39 15.87 -9.53
CA ASP A 97 -5.30 15.37 -10.91
C ASP A 97 -5.29 13.83 -10.97
N ASP A 98 -4.62 13.16 -10.02
CA ASP A 98 -4.65 11.71 -9.92
C ASP A 98 -6.06 11.21 -9.59
N ILE A 99 -6.75 11.87 -8.65
CA ILE A 99 -8.12 11.55 -8.27
C ILE A 99 -9.08 11.73 -9.45
N ASP A 100 -8.96 12.82 -10.19
CA ASP A 100 -9.76 13.09 -11.37
C ASP A 100 -9.52 12.04 -12.46
N ARG A 101 -8.27 11.63 -12.65
CA ARG A 101 -7.91 10.55 -13.58
C ARG A 101 -8.49 9.20 -13.16
N LEU A 102 -8.50 8.88 -11.87
CA LEU A 102 -9.16 7.68 -11.33
C LEU A 102 -10.67 7.73 -11.58
N ASN A 103 -11.31 8.82 -11.19
CA ASN A 103 -12.77 9.00 -11.36
C ASN A 103 -13.17 8.87 -12.83
N GLY A 104 -12.43 9.51 -13.75
CA GLY A 104 -12.66 9.39 -15.19
C GLY A 104 -12.43 7.97 -15.72
N THR A 105 -11.54 7.19 -15.10
CA THR A 105 -11.31 5.79 -15.47
C THR A 105 -12.42 4.87 -14.97
N LEU A 106 -12.86 5.03 -13.71
CA LEU A 106 -13.98 4.27 -13.14
C LEU A 106 -15.30 4.56 -13.86
N THR A 107 -15.54 5.82 -14.23
CA THR A 107 -16.73 6.22 -15.00
C THR A 107 -16.75 5.54 -16.38
N ARG A 108 -15.64 5.57 -17.11
CA ARG A 108 -15.55 4.87 -18.42
C ARG A 108 -15.70 3.35 -18.29
N LEU A 109 -15.24 2.77 -17.18
CA LEU A 109 -15.44 1.35 -16.91
C LEU A 109 -16.92 1.03 -16.61
N SER A 110 -17.62 1.88 -15.86
CA SER A 110 -19.04 1.67 -15.53
C SER A 110 -19.96 1.80 -16.74
N GLU A 111 -19.60 2.64 -17.70
CA GLU A 111 -20.31 2.76 -18.98
C GLU A 111 -20.12 1.53 -19.87
N ARG A 112 -18.97 0.86 -19.77
CA ARG A 112 -18.57 -0.24 -20.67
C ARG A 112 -18.88 -1.62 -20.10
N PHE A 113 -18.92 -1.76 -18.78
CA PHE A 113 -19.19 -3.02 -18.10
C PHE A 113 -20.29 -2.82 -17.05
N PRO A 114 -21.31 -3.70 -16.99
CA PRO A 114 -22.33 -3.62 -15.97
C PRO A 114 -21.70 -3.85 -14.60
N LEU A 115 -21.48 -2.76 -13.85
CA LEU A 115 -21.09 -2.85 -12.45
C LEU A 115 -22.31 -3.33 -11.66
N ARG A 116 -22.11 -4.37 -10.84
CA ARG A 116 -23.16 -4.82 -9.93
C ARG A 116 -23.45 -3.73 -8.89
N LEU A 117 -24.65 -3.18 -8.96
CA LEU A 117 -25.17 -2.30 -7.91
C LEU A 117 -25.35 -3.12 -6.63
N LYS A 118 -25.00 -2.54 -5.48
CA LYS A 118 -25.39 -3.12 -4.19
C LYS A 118 -26.92 -3.14 -4.14
N GLY A 119 -27.49 -4.34 -4.05
CA GLY A 119 -28.88 -4.54 -3.63
C GLY A 119 -29.04 -4.28 -2.14
#